data_AF-D7MNP4-F1
#
_entry.id   AF-D7MNP4-F1
#
_cell.length_a   1.000
_cell.length_b   1.000
_cell.length_c   1.000
_cell.angle_alpha   90.00
_cell.angle_beta   90.00
_cell.angle_gamma   90.00
#
_symmetry.space_group_name_H-M   'P 1'
#
loop_
_entity.id
_entity.type
_entity.pdbx_description
1 polymer ?
#
loop_
_entity_poly.entity_id
_entity_poly.type
_entity_poly.pdbx_seq_one_letter_code
_entity_poly.pdbx_strand_id
1 'polypeptide(L)'
;MFFTPLLASIPAWAVGPLLILVGVMMIKSVTEINWEDMREAIPAFVTMILMPLTYSVAYGLIGGIGSYVVLHLWDWGEKGLVKLGFLKRKVEEEEEEEEEVGGEFDI
;
A
#
# COMPACT_ATOMS: atom_id res chain seq x y z
N MET A 1 11.98 41.96 -7.94
CA MET A 1 10.77 42.39 -8.68
C MET A 1 11.10 42.93 -10.08
N PHE A 2 12.07 42.33 -10.81
CA PHE A 2 12.44 42.75 -12.17
C PHE A 2 11.86 41.82 -13.27
N PHE A 3 11.62 40.54 -12.96
CA PHE A 3 10.99 39.58 -13.88
C PHE A 3 9.46 39.53 -13.80
N THR A 4 8.87 40.20 -12.81
CA THR A 4 7.42 40.28 -12.59
C THR A 4 6.63 40.78 -13.83
N PRO A 5 7.06 41.82 -14.57
CA PRO A 5 6.34 42.24 -15.79
C PRO A 5 6.45 41.25 -16.96
N LEU A 6 7.53 40.46 -17.04
CA LEU A 6 7.68 39.39 -18.04
C LEU A 6 6.71 38.22 -17.76
N LEU A 7 6.59 37.82 -16.49
CA LEU A 7 5.65 36.78 -16.06
C LEU A 7 4.18 37.23 -16.19
N ALA A 8 3.89 38.51 -15.92
CA ALA A 8 2.56 39.09 -16.10
C ALA A 8 2.13 39.17 -17.58
N SER A 9 3.09 39.11 -18.52
CA SER A 9 2.81 39.05 -19.96
C SER A 9 2.39 37.66 -20.44
N ILE A 10 2.51 36.62 -19.61
CA ILE A 10 2.07 35.27 -19.96
C ILE A 10 0.54 35.22 -19.81
N PRO A 11 -0.21 34.92 -20.88
CA PRO A 11 -1.65 34.86 -20.80
C PRO A 11 -2.11 33.70 -19.89
N ALA A 12 -3.13 33.94 -19.07
CA ALA A 12 -3.63 32.97 -18.09
C ALA A 12 -4.13 31.65 -18.71
N TRP A 13 -4.60 31.70 -19.96
CA TRP A 13 -5.08 30.51 -20.68
C TRP A 13 -3.96 29.53 -21.05
N ALA A 14 -2.69 29.97 -21.09
CA ALA A 14 -1.55 29.11 -21.40
C ALA A 14 -1.21 28.13 -20.26
N VAL A 15 -1.63 28.44 -19.03
CA VAL A 15 -1.32 27.63 -17.84
C VAL A 15 -2.17 26.35 -17.78
N GLY A 16 -3.39 26.39 -18.33
CA GLY A 16 -4.33 25.26 -18.35
C GLY A 16 -3.74 23.98 -18.96
N PRO A 17 -3.32 23.99 -20.24
CA PRO A 17 -2.73 22.79 -20.87
C PRO A 17 -1.43 22.35 -20.20
N LEU A 18 -0.67 23.28 -19.61
CA LEU A 18 0.55 22.98 -18.87
C LEU A 18 0.25 22.14 -17.62
N LEU A 19 -0.77 22.51 -16.84
CA LEU A 19 -1.19 21.76 -15.64
C LEU A 19 -1.72 20.36 -15.99
N ILE A 20 -2.41 20.21 -17.12
CA ILE A 20 -2.88 18.91 -17.58
C ILE A 20 -1.69 18.00 -17.92
N LEU A 21 -0.71 18.50 -18.68
CA LEU A 21 0.50 17.74 -19.01
C LEU A 21 1.29 17.33 -17.78
N VAL A 22 1.49 18.26 -16.84
CA VAL A 22 2.17 17.97 -15.57
C VAL A 22 1.40 16.94 -14.75
N GLY A 23 0.06 17.05 -14.69
CA GLY A 23 -0.79 16.07 -14.00
C GLY A 23 -0.66 14.66 -14.56
N VAL A 24 -0.67 14.52 -15.90
CA VAL A 24 -0.46 13.23 -16.57
C VAL A 24 0.93 12.67 -16.27
N MET A 25 1.96 13.51 -16.29
CA MET A 25 3.32 13.10 -15.95
C MET A 25 3.45 12.63 -14.49
N MET A 26 2.72 13.25 -13.55
CA MET A 26 2.72 12.86 -12.14
C MET A 26 2.01 11.53 -11.89
N ILE A 27 0.94 11.22 -12.64
CA ILE A 27 0.27 9.91 -12.54
C ILE A 27 1.20 8.77 -12.94
N LYS A 28 2.19 9.00 -13.83
CA LYS A 28 3.16 7.97 -14.20
C LYS A 28 3.88 7.38 -12.97
N SER A 29 4.25 8.20 -11.99
CA SER A 29 4.90 7.72 -10.76
C SER A 29 4.02 6.80 -9.92
N VAL A 30 2.69 6.90 -10.03
CA VAL A 30 1.75 5.96 -9.38
C VAL A 30 1.83 4.57 -10.00
N THR A 31 2.14 4.47 -11.29
CA THR A 31 2.27 3.18 -12.00
C THR A 31 3.54 2.42 -11.64
N GLU A 32 4.54 3.09 -11.03
CA GLU A 32 5.79 2.47 -10.58
C GLU A 32 5.64 1.74 -9.23
N ILE A 33 4.48 1.86 -8.58
CA ILE A 33 4.16 1.16 -7.33
C ILE A 33 4.00 -0.34 -7.61
N ASN A 34 4.50 -1.21 -6.73
CA ASN A 34 4.33 -2.65 -6.87
C ASN A 34 2.92 -3.08 -6.48
N TRP A 35 2.05 -3.21 -7.49
CA TRP A 35 0.64 -3.61 -7.31
C TRP A 35 0.45 -5.10 -6.99
N GLU A 36 1.48 -5.92 -7.13
CA GLU A 36 1.41 -7.35 -6.79
C GLU A 36 1.46 -7.57 -5.28
N ASP A 37 2.12 -6.67 -4.53
CA ASP A 37 2.12 -6.71 -3.07
C ASP A 37 0.92 -5.94 -2.51
N MET A 38 -0.04 -6.66 -1.93
CA MET A 38 -1.21 -6.09 -1.26
C MET A 38 -0.82 -5.08 -0.16
N ARG A 39 0.34 -5.24 0.48
CA ARG A 39 0.82 -4.35 1.56
C ARG A 39 1.22 -2.98 1.06
N GLU A 40 1.55 -2.85 -0.22
CA GLU A 40 1.87 -1.58 -0.88
C GLU A 40 0.66 -1.06 -1.68
N ALA A 41 -0.07 -1.96 -2.35
CA ALA A 41 -1.24 -1.62 -3.15
C ALA A 41 -2.39 -1.00 -2.34
N ILE A 42 -2.70 -1.56 -1.16
CA ILE A 42 -3.77 -1.07 -0.28
C ILE A 42 -3.50 0.37 0.19
N PRO A 43 -2.35 0.70 0.82
CA PRO A 43 -2.08 2.06 1.25
C PRO A 43 -1.96 3.04 0.08
N ALA A 44 -1.39 2.62 -1.06
CA ALA A 44 -1.34 3.47 -2.26
C ALA A 44 -2.75 3.86 -2.75
N PHE A 45 -3.66 2.89 -2.82
CA PHE A 45 -5.05 3.12 -3.22
C PHE A 45 -5.80 4.03 -2.24
N VAL A 46 -5.66 3.78 -0.93
CA VAL A 46 -6.26 4.61 0.11
C VAL A 46 -5.77 6.06 0.02
N THR A 47 -4.47 6.27 -0.21
CA THR A 47 -3.88 7.61 -0.37
C THR A 47 -4.51 8.35 -1.56
N MET A 48 -4.63 7.70 -2.71
CA MET A 48 -5.15 8.30 -3.94
C MET A 48 -6.61 8.73 -3.82
N ILE A 49 -7.42 8.01 -3.05
CA ILE A 49 -8.83 8.37 -2.81
C ILE A 49 -8.95 9.44 -1.72
N LEU A 50 -8.14 9.37 -0.67
CA LEU A 50 -8.22 10.32 0.44
C LEU A 50 -7.75 11.73 0.06
N MET A 51 -6.75 11.88 -0.82
CA MET A 51 -6.30 13.20 -1.26
C MET A 51 -7.43 14.07 -1.87
N PRO A 52 -8.17 13.62 -2.90
CA PRO A 52 -9.28 14.39 -3.45
C PRO A 52 -10.46 14.50 -2.48
N LEU A 53 -10.74 13.47 -1.67
CA LEU A 53 -11.85 13.49 -0.72
C LEU A 53 -11.65 14.52 0.41
N THR A 54 -10.43 14.64 0.91
CA THR A 54 -10.09 15.57 2.01
C THR A 54 -9.71 16.97 1.51
N TYR A 55 -9.61 17.16 0.19
CA TYR A 55 -9.07 18.37 -0.45
C TYR A 55 -7.69 18.78 0.10
N SER A 56 -6.95 17.82 0.67
CA SER A 56 -5.68 18.06 1.36
C SER A 56 -4.72 16.93 1.08
N VAL A 57 -3.61 17.26 0.42
CA VAL A 57 -2.52 16.33 0.14
C VAL A 57 -1.95 15.76 1.44
N ALA A 58 -1.88 16.58 2.50
CA ALA A 58 -1.33 16.18 3.79
C ALA A 58 -2.19 15.10 4.48
N TYR A 59 -3.51 15.29 4.55
CA TYR A 59 -4.38 14.30 5.19
C TYR A 59 -4.46 13.00 4.39
N GLY A 60 -4.47 13.09 3.06
CA GLY A 60 -4.37 11.91 2.18
C GLY A 60 -3.09 11.11 2.43
N LEU A 61 -1.94 11.79 2.48
CA LEU A 61 -0.64 11.16 2.75
C LEU A 61 -0.60 10.48 4.14
N ILE A 62 -1.07 11.18 5.18
CA ILE A 62 -1.12 10.64 6.55
C ILE A 62 -1.99 9.38 6.61
N GLY A 63 -3.16 9.38 5.95
CA GLY A 63 -4.03 8.21 5.88
C GLY A 63 -3.38 7.02 5.16
N GLY A 64 -2.68 7.31 4.06
CA GLY A 64 -1.88 6.32 3.31
C GLY A 64 -0.79 5.66 4.13
N ILE A 65 0.10 6.48 4.70
CA ILE A 65 1.21 6.02 5.55
C ILE A 65 0.66 5.29 6.77
N GLY A 66 -0.42 5.80 7.38
CA GLY A 66 -1.10 5.14 8.49
C GLY A 66 -1.57 3.73 8.13
N SER A 67 -2.20 3.56 6.97
CA SER A 67 -2.63 2.24 6.48
C SER A 67 -1.45 1.29 6.25
N TYR A 68 -0.33 1.79 5.72
CA TYR A 68 0.89 0.99 5.54
C TYR A 68 1.46 0.51 6.87
N VAL A 69 1.53 1.42 7.85
CA VAL A 69 2.03 1.15 9.21
C VAL A 69 1.15 0.14 9.93
N VAL A 70 -0.19 0.25 9.84
CA VAL A 70 -1.12 -0.70 10.45
C VAL A 70 -0.95 -2.11 9.87
N LEU A 71 -0.83 -2.23 8.54
CA LEU A 71 -0.62 -3.53 7.89
C LEU A 71 0.71 -4.18 8.29
N HIS A 72 1.79 -3.39 8.32
CA HIS A 72 3.11 -3.91 8.72
C HIS A 72 3.19 -4.21 10.21
N LEU A 73 2.55 -3.42 11.08
CA LEU A 73 2.46 -3.68 12.52
C LEU A 73 1.70 -4.98 12.80
N TRP A 74 0.60 -5.23 12.08
CA TRP A 74 -0.18 -6.46 12.23
C TRP A 74 0.66 -7.70 11.89
N ASP A 75 1.37 -7.67 10.76
CA ASP A 75 2.25 -8.77 10.34
C ASP A 75 3.42 -9.00 11.31
N TRP A 76 3.99 -7.94 11.88
CA TRP A 76 5.00 -8.05 12.92
C TRP A 76 4.45 -8.62 14.23
N GLY A 77 3.21 -8.28 14.58
CA GLY A 77 2.51 -8.83 15.74
C GLY A 77 2.26 -10.33 15.61
N GLU A 78 1.75 -10.78 14.46
CA GLU A 78 1.53 -12.21 14.18
C GLU A 78 2.85 -12.98 14.17
N LYS A 79 3.87 -12.48 13.45
CA LYS A 79 5.19 -13.13 13.41
C LYS A 79 5.90 -13.10 14.76
N GLY A 80 5.74 -12.03 15.53
CA GLY A 80 6.26 -11.89 16.88
C GLY A 80 5.62 -12.88 17.85
N LEU A 81 4.30 -13.06 17.78
CA LEU A 81 3.55 -14.04 18.59
C LEU A 81 3.87 -15.49 18.19
N VAL A 82 4.01 -15.77 16.90
CA VAL A 82 4.44 -17.10 16.42
C VAL A 82 5.88 -17.39 16.86
N LYS A 83 6.77 -16.41 16.80
CA LYS A 83 8.17 -16.53 17.25
C LYS A 83 8.31 -16.60 18.77
N LEU A 84 7.38 -16.02 19.54
CA LEU A 84 7.29 -16.17 20.99
C LEU A 84 6.76 -17.54 21.45
N GLY A 85 6.38 -18.43 20.51
CA GLY A 85 6.31 -19.86 20.77
C GLY A 85 5.03 -20.37 21.43
N PHE A 86 3.88 -20.27 20.76
CA PHE A 86 2.65 -20.95 21.19
C PHE A 86 1.90 -21.76 20.12
N LEU A 87 2.41 -21.87 18.88
CA LEU A 87 1.67 -22.51 17.78
C LEU A 87 2.37 -23.67 17.08
N LYS A 88 3.52 -24.15 17.58
CA LYS A 88 4.09 -25.44 17.17
C LYS A 88 3.65 -26.56 18.12
N ARG A 89 2.34 -26.83 18.19
CA ARG A 89 1.84 -28.06 18.82
C ARG A 89 0.70 -28.75 18.07
N LYS A 90 0.05 -28.07 17.11
CA LYS A 90 -1.14 -28.63 16.46
C LYS A 90 -0.95 -29.16 15.04
N VAL A 91 0.27 -29.13 14.51
CA VAL A 91 0.57 -29.65 13.16
C VAL A 91 1.29 -31.01 13.22
N GLU A 92 2.03 -31.29 14.29
CA GLU A 92 2.66 -32.62 14.48
C GLU A 92 1.65 -33.69 14.94
N GLU A 93 0.53 -33.32 15.59
CA GLU A 93 -0.49 -34.30 16.03
C GLU A 93 -1.41 -34.78 14.88
N GLU A 94 -1.57 -34.02 13.79
CA GLU A 94 -2.41 -34.46 12.63
C GLU A 94 -1.64 -35.35 11.64
N GLU A 95 -0.30 -35.22 11.53
CA GLU A 95 0.51 -36.10 10.68
C GLU A 95 0.74 -37.51 11.30
N GLU A 96 0.80 -37.64 12.62
CA GLU A 96 0.91 -38.95 13.29
C GLU A 96 -0.42 -39.75 13.25
N GLU A 97 -1.59 -39.07 13.29
CA GLU A 97 -2.89 -39.75 13.14
C GLU A 97 -3.16 -40.22 11.69
N GLU A 98 -2.70 -39.50 10.67
CA GLU A 98 -2.86 -39.96 9.27
C GLU A 98 -1.90 -41.13 8.91
N GLU A 99 -0.69 -41.20 9.48
CA GLU A 99 0.20 -42.35 9.28
C GLU A 99 -0.29 -43.62 10.02
N GLU A 100 -0.86 -43.51 11.23
CA GLU A 100 -1.43 -44.67 11.93
C GLU A 100 -2.73 -45.17 11.28
N VAL A 101 -3.59 -44.27 10.77
CA VAL A 101 -4.87 -44.67 10.14
C VAL A 101 -4.67 -45.16 8.70
N GLY A 102 -3.68 -44.64 7.96
CA GLY A 102 -3.37 -45.07 6.60
C GLY A 102 -2.67 -46.44 6.52
N GLY A 103 -1.96 -46.86 7.57
CA GLY A 103 -1.22 -48.14 7.59
C GLY A 103 -2.08 -49.38 7.84
N GLU A 104 -3.27 -49.25 8.43
CA GLU A 104 -4.12 -50.38 8.82
C GLU A 104 -5.04 -50.88 7.67
N PHE A 105 -5.13 -50.16 6.54
CA PHE A 105 -6.07 -50.45 5.46
C PHE A 105 -5.47 -51.04 4.16
N ASP A 106 -4.15 -51.25 4.07
CA ASP A 106 -3.48 -51.82 2.88
C ASP A 106 -2.91 -53.25 3.11
N ILE A 107 -3.74 -54.15 3.68
CA ILE A 107 -3.60 -55.63 3.55
C ILE A 107 -4.80 -56.25 2.84
#